data_AF-A0A7C7I5C4-F1
#
_entry.id   AF-A0A7C7I5C4-F1
#
_cell.length_a   1.000
_cell.length_b   1.000
_cell.length_c   1.000
_cell.angle_alpha   90.00
_cell.angle_beta   90.00
_cell.angle_gamma   90.00
#
_symmetry.space_group_name_H-M   'P 1'
#
loop_
_entity.id
_entity.type
_entity.pdbx_description
1 polymer ?
#
loop_
_entity_poly.entity_id
_entity_poly.type
_entity_poly.pdbx_seq_one_letter_code
_entity_poly.pdbx_strand_id
1 'polypeptide(L)'
;MKRERINIVNKVKKSFQSNRQRLIEFFQNQDFDIQQAEELTSSMRNAVYFLETHEYERADIEIEIRKGIREGLKEEIKELKSLAKHTSTLKKLVPDFNWEEIFELQMHQYESHKFFKTRAGKNKSLEMALEPLFWRLQKFGKGQTKQVDIVYRLFVEYDLDDYGQEYSTKDVLIGEKEQKERIRIHFQQKAVKERKKYSELFGW
;
A
#
# COMPACT_ATOMS: atom_id res chain seq x y z
N MET A 1 7.21 20.25 4.03
CA MET A 1 6.39 19.53 3.03
C MET A 1 7.14 18.98 1.82
N LYS A 2 7.54 19.76 0.78
CA LYS A 2 8.23 19.19 -0.42
C LYS A 2 9.54 18.46 -0.07
N ARG A 3 10.33 18.99 0.89
CA ARG A 3 11.58 18.37 1.38
C ARG A 3 11.34 17.08 2.18
N GLU A 4 10.31 17.02 3.03
CA GLU A 4 9.97 15.79 3.79
C GLU A 4 9.43 14.67 2.89
N ARG A 5 8.62 15.01 1.88
CA ARG A 5 8.13 14.02 0.90
C ARG A 5 9.27 13.38 0.10
N ILE A 6 10.27 14.18 -0.28
CA ILE A 6 11.51 13.69 -0.92
C ILE A 6 12.30 12.80 0.05
N ASN A 7 12.30 13.13 1.35
CA ASN A 7 12.97 12.33 2.38
C ASN A 7 12.36 10.92 2.50
N ILE A 8 11.03 10.79 2.62
CA ILE A 8 10.36 9.48 2.73
C ILE A 8 10.58 8.63 1.48
N VAL A 9 10.44 9.20 0.28
CA VAL A 9 10.69 8.47 -0.98
C VAL A 9 12.12 7.94 -1.06
N ASN A 10 13.10 8.74 -0.61
CA ASN A 10 14.50 8.32 -0.56
C ASN A 10 14.74 7.24 0.50
N LYS A 11 14.11 7.34 1.68
CA LYS A 11 14.17 6.31 2.73
C LYS A 11 13.63 4.97 2.22
N VAL A 12 12.48 4.99 1.54
CA VAL A 12 11.88 3.79 0.92
C VAL A 12 12.82 3.17 -0.10
N LYS A 13 13.39 3.97 -1.02
CA LYS A 13 14.34 3.46 -2.02
C LYS A 13 15.58 2.84 -1.38
N LYS A 14 16.14 3.50 -0.36
CA LYS A 14 17.32 3.00 0.36
C LYS A 14 17.03 1.69 1.08
N SER A 15 15.93 1.62 1.83
CA SER A 15 15.52 0.38 2.53
C SER A 15 15.29 -0.76 1.54
N PHE A 16 14.68 -0.51 0.37
CA PHE A 16 14.55 -1.55 -0.65
C PHE A 16 15.90 -2.02 -1.21
N GLN A 17 16.81 -1.09 -1.49
CA GLN A 17 18.14 -1.44 -2.00
C GLN A 17 18.93 -2.28 -0.98
N SER A 18 18.89 -1.93 0.31
CA SER A 18 19.58 -2.68 1.36
C SER A 18 18.97 -4.05 1.61
N ASN A 19 17.67 -4.22 1.38
CA ASN A 19 16.96 -5.47 1.65
C ASN A 19 16.74 -6.37 0.45
N ARG A 20 17.09 -5.93 -0.77
CA ARG A 20 16.78 -6.67 -2.00
C ARG A 20 17.27 -8.12 -1.93
N GLN A 21 18.52 -8.32 -1.53
CA GLN A 21 19.10 -9.67 -1.48
C GLN A 21 18.45 -10.53 -0.40
N ARG A 22 18.25 -9.98 0.81
CA ARG A 22 17.53 -10.64 1.91
C ARG A 22 16.13 -11.10 1.50
N LEU A 23 15.39 -10.25 0.77
CA LEU A 23 14.05 -10.59 0.27
C LEU A 23 14.09 -11.70 -0.79
N ILE A 24 15.07 -11.70 -1.70
CA ILE A 24 15.24 -12.76 -2.69
C ILE A 24 15.48 -14.09 -1.97
N GLU A 25 16.42 -14.12 -1.03
CA GLU A 25 16.74 -15.30 -0.23
C GLU A 25 15.53 -15.77 0.58
N PHE A 26 14.81 -14.84 1.21
CA PHE A 26 13.56 -15.14 1.92
C PHE A 26 12.57 -15.87 1.01
N PHE A 27 12.29 -15.35 -0.20
CA PHE A 27 11.32 -15.99 -1.10
C PHE A 27 11.84 -17.31 -1.68
N GLN A 28 13.14 -17.43 -1.98
CA GLN A 28 13.73 -18.71 -2.40
C GLN A 28 13.57 -19.79 -1.32
N ASN A 29 13.75 -19.42 -0.05
CA ASN A 29 13.51 -20.30 1.10
C ASN A 29 12.03 -20.66 1.31
N GLN A 30 11.10 -20.05 0.55
CA GLN A 30 9.67 -20.43 0.50
C GLN A 30 9.30 -21.18 -0.78
N ASP A 31 10.27 -21.82 -1.43
CA ASP A 31 10.11 -22.65 -2.64
C ASP A 31 9.72 -21.88 -3.90
N PHE A 32 10.10 -20.59 -4.00
CA PHE A 32 9.98 -19.84 -5.24
C PHE A 32 11.27 -19.95 -6.06
N ASP A 33 11.15 -20.15 -7.37
CA ASP A 33 12.30 -20.08 -8.26
C ASP A 33 12.90 -18.67 -8.29
N ILE A 34 14.09 -18.53 -8.89
CA ILE A 34 14.83 -17.26 -8.95
C ILE A 34 13.96 -16.14 -9.54
N GLN A 35 13.27 -16.40 -10.65
CA GLN A 35 12.47 -15.39 -11.32
C GLN A 35 11.27 -14.97 -10.46
N GLN A 36 10.55 -15.93 -9.89
CA GLN A 36 9.43 -15.68 -8.99
C GLN A 36 9.88 -14.88 -7.75
N ALA A 37 11.02 -15.24 -7.15
CA ALA A 37 11.59 -14.55 -6.00
C ALA A 37 11.97 -13.10 -6.32
N GLU A 38 12.54 -12.82 -7.50
CA GLU A 38 12.82 -11.44 -7.94
C GLU A 38 11.55 -10.62 -8.17
N GLU A 39 10.51 -11.23 -8.76
CA GLU A 39 9.24 -10.55 -8.96
C GLU A 39 8.51 -10.26 -7.64
N LEU A 40 8.56 -11.18 -6.66
CA LEU A 40 8.02 -10.99 -5.33
C LEU A 40 8.82 -9.93 -4.56
N THR A 41 10.15 -9.98 -4.61
CA THR A 41 11.02 -8.92 -4.07
C THR A 41 10.66 -7.56 -4.65
N SER A 42 10.46 -7.48 -5.96
CA SER A 42 10.07 -6.21 -6.60
C SER A 42 8.71 -5.68 -6.12
N SER A 43 7.78 -6.57 -5.74
CA SER A 43 6.50 -6.18 -5.15
C SER A 43 6.63 -5.60 -3.73
N MET A 44 7.74 -5.87 -3.05
CA MET A 44 8.05 -5.40 -1.69
C MET A 44 8.70 -4.01 -1.63
N ARG A 45 8.90 -3.36 -2.79
CA ARG A 45 9.63 -2.08 -2.92
C ARG A 45 9.22 -1.02 -1.90
N ASN A 46 7.93 -0.93 -1.58
CA ASN A 46 7.42 0.05 -0.62
C ASN A 46 7.21 -0.55 0.77
N ALA A 47 6.96 -1.85 0.87
CA ALA A 47 6.56 -2.50 2.11
C ALA A 47 7.75 -2.70 3.06
N VAL A 48 8.93 -3.01 2.53
CA VAL A 48 10.10 -3.34 3.37
C VAL A 48 10.53 -2.19 4.29
N TYR A 49 10.40 -0.95 3.82
CA TYR A 49 10.64 0.22 4.67
C TYR A 49 9.77 0.20 5.92
N PHE A 50 8.48 -0.13 5.78
CA PHE A 50 7.57 -0.24 6.91
C PHE A 50 7.77 -1.52 7.73
N LEU A 51 8.36 -2.58 7.17
CA LEU A 51 8.70 -3.77 7.94
C LEU A 51 9.85 -3.50 8.92
N GLU A 52 10.86 -2.76 8.49
CA GLU A 52 12.02 -2.40 9.33
C GLU A 52 11.77 -1.23 10.28
N THR A 53 10.67 -0.50 10.10
CA THR A 53 10.39 0.69 10.91
C THR A 53 9.63 0.30 12.16
N HIS A 54 10.08 0.76 13.33
CA HIS A 54 9.42 0.50 14.61
C HIS A 54 7.98 1.05 14.65
N GLU A 55 7.07 0.40 15.37
CA GLU A 55 5.63 0.74 15.35
C GLU A 55 5.30 2.21 15.70
N TYR A 56 6.01 2.79 16.66
CA TYR A 56 5.85 4.20 17.05
C TYR A 56 6.20 5.15 15.90
N GLU A 57 7.33 4.90 15.22
CA GLU A 57 7.74 5.69 14.06
C GLU A 57 6.77 5.51 12.88
N ARG A 58 6.23 4.29 12.66
CA ARG A 58 5.24 4.06 11.60
C ARG A 58 3.97 4.89 11.80
N ALA A 59 3.55 5.10 13.04
CA ALA A 59 2.40 5.95 13.34
C ALA A 59 2.64 7.41 12.94
N ASP A 60 3.82 7.96 13.26
CA ASP A 60 4.18 9.33 12.90
C ASP A 60 4.34 9.49 11.39
N ILE A 61 5.03 8.55 10.74
CA ILE A 61 5.19 8.52 9.28
C ILE A 61 3.82 8.45 8.59
N GLU A 62 2.88 7.64 9.09
CA GLU A 62 1.52 7.56 8.53
C GLU A 62 0.81 8.93 8.59
N ILE A 63 0.96 9.66 9.69
CA ILE A 63 0.37 11.00 9.86
C ILE A 63 0.98 11.96 8.83
N GLU A 64 2.32 11.96 8.70
CA GLU A 64 3.02 12.83 7.76
C GLU A 64 2.67 12.54 6.30
N ILE A 65 2.68 11.27 5.89
CA ILE A 65 2.33 10.83 4.53
C ILE A 65 0.91 11.28 4.19
N ARG A 66 -0.05 11.04 5.09
CA ARG A 66 -1.44 11.44 4.88
C ARG A 66 -1.60 12.94 4.78
N LYS A 67 -0.96 13.69 5.67
CA LYS A 67 -0.99 15.16 5.64
C LYS A 67 -0.48 15.68 4.31
N GLY A 68 0.71 15.25 3.90
CA GLY A 68 1.32 15.68 2.64
C GLY A 68 0.51 15.30 1.40
N ILE A 69 -0.11 14.11 1.37
CA ILE A 69 -0.94 13.72 0.22
C ILE A 69 -2.28 14.46 0.22
N ARG A 70 -2.93 14.63 1.37
CA ARG A 70 -4.18 15.42 1.44
C ARG A 70 -3.94 16.87 1.04
N GLU A 71 -2.85 17.47 1.50
CA GLU A 71 -2.46 18.84 1.13
C GLU A 71 -2.17 18.93 -0.38
N GLY A 72 -1.42 17.98 -0.94
CA GLY A 72 -1.18 17.91 -2.39
C GLY A 72 -2.47 17.78 -3.20
N LEU A 73 -3.37 16.85 -2.84
CA LEU A 73 -4.65 16.67 -3.53
C LEU A 73 -5.55 17.91 -3.42
N LYS A 74 -5.51 18.64 -2.30
CA LYS A 74 -6.25 19.90 -2.15
C LYS A 74 -5.72 20.99 -3.09
N GLU A 75 -4.41 21.10 -3.25
CA GLU A 75 -3.82 22.04 -4.21
C GLU A 75 -4.18 21.65 -5.66
N GLU A 76 -4.08 20.37 -6.02
CA GLU A 76 -4.50 19.88 -7.33
C GLU A 76 -5.98 20.18 -7.62
N ILE A 77 -6.88 19.96 -6.64
CA ILE A 77 -8.30 20.33 -6.77
C ILE A 77 -8.46 21.84 -6.98
N LYS A 78 -7.67 22.67 -6.28
CA LYS A 78 -7.71 24.13 -6.43
C LYS A 78 -7.23 24.57 -7.82
N GLU A 79 -6.19 23.93 -8.34
CA GLU A 79 -5.70 24.15 -9.71
C GLU A 79 -6.74 23.74 -10.74
N LEU A 80 -7.36 22.56 -10.60
CA LEU A 80 -8.47 22.11 -11.46
C LEU A 80 -9.66 23.08 -11.41
N LYS A 81 -10.05 23.57 -10.22
CA LYS A 81 -11.09 24.60 -10.08
C LYS A 81 -10.72 25.90 -10.79
N SER A 82 -9.44 26.26 -10.82
CA SER A 82 -8.98 27.43 -11.56
C SER A 82 -9.06 27.21 -13.08
N LEU A 83 -8.62 26.04 -13.56
CA LEU A 83 -8.68 25.68 -14.99
C LEU A 83 -10.13 25.58 -15.49
N ALA A 84 -11.03 25.02 -14.68
CA ALA A 84 -12.45 24.90 -15.02
C ALA A 84 -13.13 26.26 -15.27
N LYS A 85 -12.62 27.36 -14.70
CA LYS A 85 -13.11 28.73 -15.01
C LYS A 85 -12.80 29.17 -16.44
N HIS A 86 -11.85 28.51 -17.10
CA HIS A 86 -11.40 28.83 -18.46
C HIS A 86 -11.89 27.79 -19.49
N THR A 87 -12.95 27.03 -19.17
CA THR A 87 -13.47 25.97 -20.03
C THR A 87 -13.89 26.44 -21.42
N SER A 88 -14.38 27.68 -21.56
CA SER A 88 -14.70 28.27 -22.86
C SER A 88 -13.49 28.39 -23.79
N THR A 89 -12.29 28.64 -23.24
CA THR A 89 -11.03 28.65 -24.00
C THR A 89 -10.61 27.23 -24.37
N LEU A 90 -10.74 26.27 -23.46
CA LEU A 90 -10.40 24.86 -23.71
C LEU A 90 -11.28 24.24 -24.80
N LYS A 91 -12.59 24.55 -24.79
CA LYS A 91 -13.54 24.16 -25.84
C LYS A 91 -13.18 24.71 -27.22
N LYS A 92 -12.53 25.88 -27.31
CA LYS A 92 -12.05 26.42 -28.59
C LYS A 92 -10.83 25.68 -29.12
N LEU A 93 -10.00 25.12 -28.24
CA LEU A 93 -8.79 24.38 -28.61
C LEU A 93 -9.11 22.92 -28.95
N VAL A 94 -9.93 22.28 -28.13
CA VAL A 94 -10.34 20.88 -28.29
C VAL A 94 -11.85 20.79 -27.98
N PRO A 95 -12.71 20.97 -29.00
CA PRO A 95 -14.16 21.04 -28.81
C PRO A 95 -14.80 19.68 -28.52
N ASP A 96 -14.18 18.58 -28.93
CA ASP A 96 -14.76 17.23 -28.83
C ASP A 96 -14.80 16.68 -27.39
N PHE A 97 -14.16 17.36 -26.44
CA PHE A 97 -14.10 16.94 -25.05
C PHE A 97 -15.13 17.66 -24.19
N ASN A 98 -15.86 16.88 -23.37
CA ASN A 98 -16.70 17.42 -22.31
C ASN A 98 -15.84 17.86 -21.12
N TRP A 99 -15.19 19.01 -21.27
CA TRP A 99 -14.25 19.56 -20.28
C TRP A 99 -14.87 19.73 -18.89
N GLU A 100 -16.15 20.15 -18.80
CA GLU A 100 -16.83 20.26 -17.51
C GLU A 100 -16.90 18.91 -16.78
N GLU A 101 -17.35 17.86 -17.47
CA GLU A 101 -17.46 16.51 -16.92
C GLU A 101 -16.07 15.94 -16.58
N ILE A 102 -15.06 16.17 -17.43
CA ILE A 102 -13.69 15.73 -17.17
C ILE A 102 -13.15 16.34 -15.87
N PHE A 103 -13.32 17.66 -15.68
CA PHE A 103 -12.87 18.33 -14.46
C PHE A 103 -13.64 17.84 -13.23
N GLU A 104 -14.96 17.67 -13.34
CA GLU A 104 -15.80 17.17 -12.24
C GLU A 104 -15.39 15.75 -11.84
N LEU A 105 -15.24 14.84 -12.80
CA LEU A 105 -14.79 13.48 -12.56
C LEU A 105 -13.41 13.45 -11.90
N GLN A 106 -12.45 14.24 -12.40
CA GLN A 106 -11.11 14.26 -11.84
C GLN A 106 -11.09 14.81 -10.40
N MET A 107 -11.82 15.90 -10.13
CA MET A 107 -11.95 16.45 -8.78
C MET A 107 -12.60 15.44 -7.84
N HIS A 108 -13.69 14.79 -8.27
CA HIS A 108 -14.35 13.77 -7.48
C HIS A 108 -13.42 12.58 -7.20
N GLN A 109 -12.59 12.15 -8.15
CA GLN A 109 -11.58 11.13 -7.92
C GLN A 109 -10.60 11.54 -6.80
N TYR A 110 -10.10 12.77 -6.82
CA TYR A 110 -9.20 13.29 -5.78
C TYR A 110 -9.86 13.41 -4.41
N GLU A 111 -11.10 13.91 -4.35
CA GLU A 111 -11.89 14.00 -3.12
C GLU A 111 -12.25 12.61 -2.57
N SER A 112 -12.42 11.64 -3.45
CA SER A 112 -12.75 10.26 -3.10
C SER A 112 -11.55 9.42 -2.64
N HIS A 113 -10.33 9.97 -2.68
CA HIS A 113 -9.09 9.25 -2.40
C HIS A 113 -9.08 8.61 -0.99
N LYS A 114 -8.53 7.39 -0.87
CA LYS A 114 -8.55 6.58 0.37
C LYS A 114 -8.05 7.32 1.61
N PHE A 115 -7.10 8.24 1.45
CA PHE A 115 -6.57 9.04 2.56
C PHE A 115 -7.53 10.10 3.08
N PHE A 116 -8.55 10.55 2.34
CA PHE A 116 -9.63 11.36 2.90
C PHE A 116 -10.67 10.53 3.66
N LYS A 117 -10.86 9.26 3.28
CA LYS A 117 -11.93 8.39 3.79
C LYS A 117 -11.55 7.51 4.97
N THR A 118 -10.26 7.33 5.25
CA THR A 118 -9.78 6.40 6.29
C THR A 118 -9.05 7.13 7.41
N ARG A 119 -9.20 6.64 8.64
CA ARG A 119 -8.41 7.10 9.79
C ARG A 119 -6.95 6.62 9.64
N ALA A 120 -6.02 7.41 10.17
CA ALA A 120 -4.65 6.95 10.33
C ALA A 120 -4.61 5.75 11.28
N GLY A 121 -3.73 4.79 10.98
CA GLY A 121 -3.44 3.65 11.84
C GLY A 121 -2.01 3.20 11.58
N LYS A 122 -1.30 2.76 12.62
CA LYS A 122 0.15 2.47 12.58
C LYS A 122 0.58 1.55 11.43
N ASN A 123 -0.28 0.61 11.02
CA ASN A 123 0.03 -0.37 9.97
C ASN A 123 -0.69 -0.07 8.65
N LYS A 124 -1.29 1.12 8.48
CA LYS A 124 -2.14 1.38 7.31
C LYS A 124 -1.34 1.60 6.02
N SER A 125 -0.19 2.28 6.07
CA SER A 125 0.73 2.30 4.94
C SER A 125 1.33 0.93 4.64
N LEU A 126 1.70 0.15 5.66
CA LEU A 126 2.18 -1.23 5.46
C LEU A 126 1.10 -2.11 4.80
N GLU A 127 -0.15 -2.00 5.25
CA GLU A 127 -1.31 -2.70 4.68
C GLU A 127 -1.41 -2.43 3.17
N MET A 128 -1.37 -1.16 2.76
CA MET A 128 -1.45 -0.77 1.35
C MET A 128 -0.19 -1.16 0.57
N ALA A 129 0.98 -1.07 1.19
CA ALA A 129 2.25 -1.41 0.55
C ALA A 129 2.41 -2.91 0.28
N LEU A 130 1.70 -3.77 1.02
CA LEU A 130 1.69 -5.23 0.83
C LEU A 130 0.66 -5.71 -0.21
N GLU A 131 -0.27 -4.87 -0.67
CA GLU A 131 -1.27 -5.25 -1.69
C GLU A 131 -0.62 -5.90 -2.93
N PRO A 132 0.45 -5.34 -3.53
CA PRO A 132 1.11 -5.94 -4.70
C PRO A 132 1.66 -7.34 -4.45
N LEU A 133 2.16 -7.62 -3.24
CA LEU A 133 2.67 -8.95 -2.88
C LEU A 133 1.55 -9.98 -2.94
N PHE A 134 0.42 -9.71 -2.28
CA PHE A 134 -0.73 -10.62 -2.29
C PHE A 134 -1.26 -10.87 -3.70
N TRP A 135 -1.32 -9.83 -4.54
CA TRP A 135 -1.79 -9.96 -5.92
C TRP A 135 -0.85 -10.83 -6.76
N ARG A 136 0.46 -10.72 -6.54
CA ARG A 136 1.45 -11.52 -7.24
C ARG A 136 1.46 -12.96 -6.77
N LEU A 137 1.38 -13.21 -5.46
CA LEU A 137 1.21 -14.55 -4.92
C LEU A 137 -0.05 -15.23 -5.47
N GLN A 138 -1.16 -14.50 -5.57
CA GLN A 138 -2.39 -15.01 -6.20
C GLN A 138 -2.18 -15.34 -7.68
N LYS A 139 -1.45 -14.48 -8.43
CA LYS A 139 -1.12 -14.74 -9.84
C LYS A 139 -0.27 -16.01 -10.00
N PHE A 140 0.60 -16.30 -9.03
CA PHE A 140 1.38 -17.53 -8.97
C PHE A 140 0.60 -18.75 -8.43
N GLY A 141 -0.73 -18.65 -8.35
CA GLY A 141 -1.59 -19.77 -7.95
C GLY A 141 -1.56 -20.08 -6.45
N LYS A 142 -0.98 -19.20 -5.60
CA LYS A 142 -0.96 -19.44 -4.15
C LYS A 142 -2.33 -19.12 -3.56
N GLY A 143 -2.95 -20.12 -2.92
CA GLY A 143 -4.20 -19.95 -2.17
C GLY A 143 -4.05 -19.06 -0.93
N GLN A 144 -5.18 -18.64 -0.34
CA GLN A 144 -5.21 -17.70 0.79
C GLN A 144 -4.33 -18.16 1.96
N THR A 145 -4.42 -19.42 2.39
CA THR A 145 -3.64 -19.94 3.52
C THR A 145 -2.14 -19.79 3.27
N LYS A 146 -1.66 -20.20 2.10
CA LYS A 146 -0.22 -20.09 1.76
C LYS A 146 0.23 -18.62 1.65
N GLN A 147 -0.62 -17.73 1.16
CA GLN A 147 -0.33 -16.29 1.16
C GLN A 147 -0.14 -15.76 2.59
N VAL A 148 -1.05 -16.12 3.50
CA VAL A 148 -0.98 -15.72 4.91
C VAL A 148 0.26 -16.30 5.58
N ASP A 149 0.59 -17.57 5.34
CA ASP A 149 1.78 -18.21 5.91
C ASP A 149 3.08 -17.54 5.45
N ILE A 150 3.19 -17.19 4.17
CA ILE A 150 4.36 -16.48 3.63
C ILE A 150 4.50 -15.12 4.31
N VAL A 151 3.41 -14.36 4.42
CA VAL A 151 3.46 -13.03 5.06
C VAL A 151 3.70 -13.12 6.56
N TYR A 152 3.19 -14.15 7.23
CA TYR A 152 3.52 -14.42 8.63
C TYR A 152 5.01 -14.63 8.82
N ARG A 153 5.63 -15.50 8.02
CA ARG A 153 7.08 -15.74 8.06
C ARG A 153 7.88 -14.48 7.74
N LEU A 154 7.39 -13.66 6.82
CA LEU A 154 7.99 -12.37 6.50
C LEU A 154 7.93 -11.40 7.69
N PHE A 155 6.82 -11.38 8.43
CA PHE A 155 6.69 -10.52 9.61
C PHE A 155 7.61 -10.98 10.73
N VAL A 156 7.75 -12.30 10.93
CA VAL A 156 8.72 -12.89 11.86
C VAL A 156 10.16 -12.57 11.43
N GLU A 157 10.49 -12.73 10.15
CA GLU A 157 11.83 -12.40 9.60
C GLU A 157 12.23 -10.95 9.90
N TYR A 158 11.29 -10.02 9.91
CA TYR A 158 11.54 -8.60 10.14
C TYR A 158 11.27 -8.15 11.57
N ASP A 159 11.06 -9.07 12.52
CA ASP A 159 10.72 -8.77 13.92
C ASP A 159 9.57 -7.75 14.03
N LEU A 160 8.55 -7.89 13.16
CA LEU A 160 7.46 -6.93 13.10
C LEU A 160 6.55 -7.09 14.32
N ASP A 161 6.48 -6.06 15.15
CA ASP A 161 5.59 -5.97 16.32
C ASP A 161 5.73 -7.20 17.25
N ASP A 162 4.65 -7.96 17.41
CA ASP A 162 4.50 -9.13 18.27
C ASP A 162 4.51 -10.45 17.49
N TYR A 163 4.71 -10.42 16.16
CA TYR A 163 4.63 -11.61 15.32
C TYR A 163 5.76 -12.60 15.65
N GLY A 164 5.40 -13.87 15.85
CA GLY A 164 6.35 -14.92 16.26
C GLY A 164 6.50 -15.07 17.78
N GLN A 165 5.92 -14.16 18.57
CA GLN A 165 5.92 -14.26 20.03
C GLN A 165 4.51 -14.60 20.52
N GLU A 166 4.40 -15.64 21.35
CA GLU A 166 3.14 -15.96 22.03
C GLU A 166 2.98 -15.08 23.27
N TYR A 167 1.80 -14.49 23.44
CA TYR A 167 1.49 -13.71 24.64
C TYR A 167 0.02 -13.85 25.01
N SER A 168 -0.26 -13.71 26.31
CA SER A 168 -1.62 -13.74 26.82
C SER A 168 -2.14 -12.33 27.05
N THR A 169 -3.32 -12.07 26.51
CA THR A 169 -4.20 -11.01 27.02
C THR A 169 -5.05 -11.58 28.16
N LYS A 170 -5.79 -10.74 28.89
CA LYS A 170 -6.59 -11.18 30.04
C LYS A 170 -7.52 -12.37 29.75
N ASP A 171 -8.00 -12.49 28.51
CA ASP A 171 -9.02 -13.46 28.12
C ASP A 171 -8.61 -14.37 26.94
N VAL A 172 -7.48 -14.10 26.28
CA VAL A 172 -7.08 -14.80 25.04
C VAL A 172 -5.57 -14.96 24.95
N LEU A 173 -5.10 -16.19 24.71
CA LEU A 173 -3.74 -16.48 24.25
C LEU A 173 -3.64 -16.09 22.77
N ILE A 174 -2.73 -15.19 22.46
CA ILE A 174 -2.39 -14.81 21.09
C ILE A 174 -1.17 -15.63 20.68
N GLY A 175 -1.39 -16.66 19.87
CA GLY A 175 -0.34 -17.44 19.26
C GLY A 175 -0.29 -17.26 17.74
N GLU A 176 0.47 -18.12 17.06
CA GLU A 176 0.65 -18.09 15.60
C GLU A 176 -0.69 -18.11 14.85
N LYS A 177 -1.67 -18.87 15.33
CA LYS A 177 -3.00 -18.98 14.71
C LYS A 177 -3.73 -17.63 14.69
N GLU A 178 -3.80 -16.95 15.82
CA GLU A 178 -4.45 -15.65 15.97
C GLU A 178 -3.70 -14.56 15.18
N GLN A 179 -2.37 -14.63 15.16
CA GLN A 179 -1.53 -13.72 14.38
C GLN A 179 -1.76 -13.89 12.87
N LYS A 180 -1.81 -15.13 12.37
CA LYS A 180 -2.16 -15.42 10.96
C LYS A 180 -3.57 -14.95 10.61
N GLU A 181 -4.52 -15.08 11.53
CA GLU A 181 -5.88 -14.57 11.33
C GLU A 181 -5.93 -13.04 11.22
N ARG A 182 -5.11 -12.33 12.00
CA ARG A 182 -4.94 -10.87 11.86
C ARG A 182 -4.38 -10.50 10.48
N ILE A 183 -3.39 -11.24 9.97
CA ILE A 183 -2.85 -11.04 8.62
C ILE A 183 -3.96 -11.25 7.57
N ARG A 184 -4.73 -12.33 7.71
CA ARG A 184 -5.83 -12.65 6.79
C ARG A 184 -6.85 -11.52 6.72
N ILE A 185 -7.36 -11.07 7.88
CA ILE A 185 -8.42 -10.06 7.97
C ILE A 185 -7.91 -8.67 7.58
N HIS A 186 -6.78 -8.25 8.13
CA HIS A 186 -6.35 -6.87 8.04
C HIS A 186 -5.52 -6.55 6.80
N PHE A 187 -4.87 -7.55 6.19
CA PHE A 187 -3.98 -7.36 5.04
C PHE A 187 -4.50 -8.11 3.81
N GLN A 188 -4.57 -9.44 3.87
CA GLN A 188 -4.81 -10.27 2.69
C GLN A 188 -6.20 -10.04 2.08
N GLN A 189 -7.27 -10.12 2.88
CA GLN A 189 -8.63 -9.95 2.38
C GLN A 189 -8.88 -8.56 1.81
N LYS A 190 -8.32 -7.53 2.45
CA LYS A 190 -8.43 -6.15 1.98
C LYS A 190 -7.72 -5.98 0.65
N ALA A 191 -6.50 -6.49 0.52
CA ALA A 191 -5.77 -6.46 -0.75
C ALA A 191 -6.56 -7.12 -1.88
N VAL A 192 -7.11 -8.32 -1.66
CA VAL A 192 -7.90 -9.03 -2.69
C VAL A 192 -9.19 -8.27 -3.03
N LYS A 193 -9.88 -7.69 -2.04
CA LYS A 193 -11.10 -6.90 -2.28
C LYS A 193 -10.81 -5.65 -3.11
N GLU A 194 -9.70 -4.98 -2.85
CA GLU A 194 -9.29 -3.80 -3.63
C GLU A 194 -8.94 -4.17 -5.07
N ARG A 195 -8.27 -5.31 -5.31
CA ARG A 195 -8.02 -5.79 -6.68
C ARG A 195 -9.30 -6.06 -7.46
N LYS A 196 -10.31 -6.68 -6.83
CA LYS A 196 -11.60 -6.95 -7.48
C LYS A 196 -12.28 -5.66 -7.94
N LYS A 197 -12.27 -4.61 -7.13
CA LYS A 197 -12.78 -3.29 -7.54
C LYS A 197 -12.05 -2.74 -8.77
N TYR A 198 -10.73 -2.86 -8.83
CA TYR A 198 -9.97 -2.44 -10.01
C TYR A 198 -10.30 -3.29 -11.25
N SER A 199 -10.40 -4.61 -11.10
CA SER A 199 -10.81 -5.53 -12.17
C SER A 199 -12.22 -5.19 -12.69
N GLU A 200 -13.18 -4.93 -11.81
CA GLU A 200 -14.55 -4.50 -12.17
C GLU A 200 -14.58 -3.14 -12.88
N LEU A 201 -13.75 -2.19 -12.47
CA LEU A 201 -13.69 -0.84 -13.06
C LEU A 201 -12.98 -0.80 -14.42
N PHE A 202 -11.99 -1.67 -14.64
CA PHE A 202 -11.09 -1.58 -15.80
C PHE A 202 -11.10 -2.83 -16.70
N GLY A 203 -11.86 -3.87 -16.38
CA GLY A 203 -12.03 -5.08 -17.20
C GLY A 203 -10.84 -6.05 -17.21
N TRP A 204 -10.06 -6.11 -16.13
CA TRP A 204 -8.85 -6.96 -16.01
C TRP A 204 -9.13 -8.33 -15.40
#